data_AF-A0A815UI20-F1
#
_entry.id   AF-A0A815UI20-F1
#
_cell.length_a   1.000
_cell.length_b   1.000
_cell.length_c   1.000
_cell.angle_alpha   90.00
_cell.angle_beta   90.00
_cell.angle_gamma   90.00
#
_symmetry.space_group_name_H-M   'P 1'
#
loop_
_entity.id
_entity.type
_entity.pdbx_description
1 polymer ?
#
loop_
_entity_poly.entity_id
_entity_poly.type
_entity_poly.pdbx_seq_one_letter_code
_entity_poly.pdbx_strand_id
1 'polypeptide(L)'
;SSYLISLRKKYYGASTISLDELEAWCQRNSLIPDDDDKPWVLKYQIEYDDEINKDDDNKNKFRFFVTARRLLFNASISYKIHVDATYK
;
A
#
# COMPACT_ATOMS: atom_id res chain seq x y z
N SER A 1 26.21 -1.94 -8.04
CA SER A 1 24.78 -1.72 -8.36
C SER A 1 24.22 -3.01 -8.94
N SER A 2 23.19 -3.60 -8.33
CA SER A 2 22.70 -4.96 -8.65
C SER A 2 21.84 -4.98 -9.92
N TYR A 3 22.04 -6.00 -10.78
CA TYR A 3 21.27 -6.24 -12.02
C TYR A 3 19.75 -6.20 -11.81
N LEU A 4 19.28 -6.71 -10.66
CA LEU A 4 17.86 -6.72 -10.29
C LEU A 4 17.30 -5.31 -10.06
N ILE A 5 18.11 -4.38 -9.55
CA ILE A 5 17.68 -2.98 -9.33
C ILE A 5 17.51 -2.28 -10.69
N SER A 6 18.44 -2.49 -11.63
CA SER A 6 18.31 -1.96 -12.99
C SER A 6 17.13 -2.55 -13.75
N LEU A 7 16.87 -3.86 -13.60
CA LEU A 7 15.72 -4.50 -14.22
C LEU A 7 14.40 -3.98 -13.65
N ARG A 8 14.29 -3.91 -12.32
CA ARG A 8 13.11 -3.34 -11.66
C ARG A 8 12.85 -1.92 -12.17
N LYS A 9 13.90 -1.08 -12.25
CA LYS A 9 13.76 0.30 -12.75
C LYS A 9 13.30 0.36 -14.20
N LYS A 10 13.75 -0.58 -15.04
CA LYS A 10 13.36 -0.69 -16.46
C LYS A 10 11.90 -1.10 -16.64
N TYR A 11 11.41 -2.05 -15.84
CA TYR A 11 10.05 -2.60 -16.00
C TYR A 11 8.98 -1.86 -15.19
N TYR A 12 9.33 -1.35 -14.00
CA TYR A 12 8.38 -0.78 -13.04
C TYR A 12 8.64 0.69 -12.71
N GLY A 13 9.66 1.31 -13.31
CA GLY A 13 9.95 2.73 -13.12
C GLY A 13 10.68 3.06 -11.82
N ALA A 14 10.49 4.29 -11.33
CA ALA A 14 11.14 4.77 -10.12
C ALA A 14 10.72 3.96 -8.88
N SER A 15 11.63 3.79 -7.93
CA SER A 15 11.36 3.07 -6.68
C SER A 15 10.67 3.93 -5.62
N THR A 16 10.47 5.22 -5.92
CA THR A 16 9.87 6.23 -5.06
C THR A 16 8.59 6.73 -5.72
N ILE A 17 7.56 6.99 -4.92
CA ILE A 17 6.27 7.54 -5.33
C ILE A 17 5.98 8.73 -4.41
N SER A 18 5.46 9.83 -4.95
CA SER A 18 4.96 10.94 -4.13
C SER A 18 3.66 10.57 -3.43
N LEU A 19 3.27 11.33 -2.39
CA LEU A 19 2.01 11.09 -1.69
C LEU A 19 0.80 11.29 -2.62
N ASP A 20 0.81 12.32 -3.46
CA ASP A 20 -0.25 12.58 -4.43
C ASP A 20 -0.39 11.44 -5.47
N GLU A 21 0.74 10.93 -5.96
CA GLU A 21 0.74 9.80 -6.89
C GLU A 21 0.25 8.51 -6.21
N LEU A 22 0.58 8.32 -4.93
CA LEU A 22 0.10 7.19 -4.14
C LEU A 22 -1.41 7.27 -3.92
N GLU A 23 -1.93 8.45 -3.59
CA GLU A 23 -3.36 8.70 -3.44
C GLU A 23 -4.11 8.41 -4.75
N ALA A 24 -3.63 8.95 -5.87
CA ALA A 24 -4.20 8.69 -7.20
C ALA A 24 -4.10 7.21 -7.59
N TRP A 25 -3.05 6.50 -7.16
CA TRP A 25 -2.94 5.06 -7.35
C TRP A 25 -3.98 4.30 -6.51
N CYS A 26 -4.18 4.68 -5.24
CA CYS A 26 -5.18 4.07 -4.38
C CYS A 26 -6.60 4.24 -4.93
N GLN A 27 -6.94 5.43 -5.41
CA GLN A 27 -8.24 5.72 -6.04
C GLN A 27 -8.46 4.89 -7.31
N ARG A 28 -7.45 4.76 -8.18
CA ARG A 28 -7.57 3.97 -9.41
C ARG A 28 -7.70 2.47 -9.17
N ASN A 29 -7.15 1.97 -8.06
CA ASN A 29 -7.10 0.55 -7.73
C ASN A 29 -8.07 0.17 -6.60
N SER A 30 -9.09 0.99 -6.32
CA SER A 30 -10.12 0.66 -5.32
C SER A 30 -11.24 -0.22 -5.86
N LEU A 31 -11.33 -0.37 -7.19
CA LEU A 31 -12.32 -1.24 -7.82
C LEU A 31 -11.95 -2.71 -7.58
N ILE A 32 -12.92 -3.50 -7.11
CA ILE A 32 -12.74 -4.94 -6.90
C ILE A 32 -12.56 -5.62 -8.27
N PRO A 33 -11.42 -6.27 -8.55
CA PRO A 33 -11.18 -6.95 -9.81
C PRO A 33 -12.04 -8.22 -9.92
N ASP A 34 -12.25 -8.70 -11.15
CA ASP A 34 -12.89 -10.00 -11.41
C ASP A 34 -11.96 -11.18 -11.17
N ASP A 35 -10.65 -10.97 -11.36
CA ASP A 35 -9.60 -11.95 -11.08
C ASP A 35 -9.39 -12.08 -9.56
N ASP A 36 -9.54 -13.30 -9.04
CA ASP A 36 -9.47 -13.59 -7.61
C ASP A 36 -8.09 -13.36 -6.98
N ASP A 37 -7.02 -13.44 -7.78
CA ASP A 37 -5.63 -13.25 -7.37
C ASP A 37 -5.14 -11.82 -7.57
N LYS A 38 -5.92 -10.99 -8.26
CA LYS A 38 -5.53 -9.59 -8.51
C LYS A 38 -5.79 -8.74 -7.25
N PRO A 39 -4.77 -8.04 -6.74
CA PRO A 39 -4.93 -7.20 -5.56
C PRO A 39 -5.68 -5.90 -5.88
N TRP A 40 -6.40 -5.38 -4.88
CA TRP A 40 -6.98 -4.04 -4.89
C TRP A 40 -6.85 -3.35 -3.55
N VAL A 41 -7.05 -2.05 -3.56
CA VAL A 41 -7.03 -1.19 -2.37
C VAL A 41 -8.40 -1.26 -1.69
N LEU A 42 -8.43 -1.88 -0.51
CA LEU A 42 -9.64 -1.99 0.30
C LEU A 42 -9.97 -0.66 0.99
N LYS A 43 -8.95 -0.02 1.56
CA LYS A 43 -9.08 1.26 2.26
C LYS A 43 -7.72 1.94 2.34
N TYR A 44 -7.71 3.26 2.29
CA TYR A 44 -6.52 4.07 2.57
C TYR A 44 -6.90 5.28 3.42
N GLN A 45 -5.91 5.84 4.11
CA GLN A 45 -6.02 7.02 4.94
C GLN A 45 -4.72 7.83 4.81
N ILE A 46 -4.85 9.11 4.55
CA ILE A 46 -3.75 10.07 4.48
C ILE A 46 -4.09 11.19 5.45
N GLU A 47 -3.21 11.43 6.42
CA GLU A 47 -3.32 12.52 7.39
C GLU A 47 -2.23 13.55 7.06
N TYR A 48 -2.67 14.75 6.69
CA TYR A 48 -1.82 15.92 6.50
C TYR A 48 -1.79 16.68 7.84
N ASP A 49 -0.59 17.00 8.33
CA ASP A 49 -0.45 17.85 9.51
C ASP A 49 -0.59 19.32 9.08
N ASP A 50 -1.75 19.92 9.36
CA ASP A 50 -2.06 21.30 9.02
C ASP A 50 -1.52 22.31 10.07
N GLU A 51 -0.89 21.85 11.15
CA GLU A 51 -0.40 22.74 12.21
C GLU A 51 1.07 23.13 12.02
N ILE A 52 1.30 24.44 11.86
CA ILE A 52 2.61 25.11 11.93
C ILE A 52 3.08 25.12 13.41
N ASN A 53 3.17 23.97 14.06
CA ASN A 53 3.76 23.84 15.38
C ASN A 53 5.06 23.06 15.26
N LYS A 54 6.13 23.84 15.02
CA LYS A 54 7.53 23.40 15.11
C LYS A 54 7.74 22.84 16.51
N ASP A 55 7.76 21.52 16.65
CA ASP A 55 8.57 20.78 17.63
C ASP A 55 8.18 19.30 17.72
N ASP A 56 7.11 18.86 17.05
CA ASP A 56 6.81 17.42 16.94
C ASP A 56 7.08 16.93 15.52
N ASP A 57 7.82 15.83 15.44
CA ASP A 57 8.29 15.18 14.23
C ASP A 57 7.13 14.40 13.55
N ASN A 58 5.91 14.98 13.58
CA ASN A 58 4.64 14.39 13.13
C ASN A 58 4.50 14.51 11.60
N LYS A 59 5.42 13.78 10.98
CA LYS A 59 5.48 13.44 9.57
C LYS A 59 4.10 12.96 9.09
N ASN A 60 3.63 13.50 7.96
CA ASN A 60 2.47 13.03 7.20
C ASN A 60 2.31 11.50 7.33
N LYS A 61 1.17 11.05 7.85
CA LYS A 61 0.90 9.62 8.06
C LYS A 61 0.10 9.10 6.89
N PHE A 62 0.57 8.01 6.30
CA PHE A 62 -0.20 7.29 5.28
C PHE A 62 -0.36 5.83 5.70
N ARG A 63 -1.57 5.31 5.50
CA ARG A 63 -1.91 3.90 5.70
C ARG A 63 -2.76 3.45 4.54
N PHE A 64 -2.49 2.26 4.02
CA PHE A 64 -3.35 1.65 3.01
C PHE A 64 -3.41 0.15 3.23
N PHE A 65 -4.56 -0.42 2.89
CA PHE A 65 -4.86 -1.83 3.01
C PHE A 65 -5.09 -2.39 1.62
N VAL A 66 -4.27 -3.37 1.25
CA VAL A 66 -4.38 -4.11 -0.01
C VAL A 66 -4.82 -5.53 0.29
N THR A 67 -5.73 -6.05 -0.52
CA THR A 67 -6.20 -7.44 -0.40
C THR A 67 -6.49 -8.02 -1.78
N ALA A 68 -6.79 -9.32 -1.81
CA ALA A 68 -7.26 -10.08 -2.98
C ALA A 68 -8.47 -10.94 -2.58
N ARG A 69 -9.31 -11.37 -3.53
CA ARG A 69 -10.56 -12.08 -3.21
C ARG A 69 -10.23 -13.42 -2.57
N ARG A 70 -9.20 -14.10 -3.10
CA ARG A 70 -8.69 -15.34 -2.53
C ARG A 70 -8.15 -15.15 -1.10
N LEU A 71 -7.52 -14.01 -0.79
CA LEU A 71 -7.06 -13.72 0.57
C LEU A 71 -8.23 -13.51 1.53
N LEU A 72 -9.25 -12.75 1.13
CA LEU A 72 -10.45 -12.55 1.95
C LEU A 72 -11.22 -13.86 2.17
N PHE A 73 -11.34 -14.68 1.14
CA PHE A 73 -11.94 -16.02 1.24
C PHE A 73 -11.15 -16.91 2.20
N ASN A 74 -9.83 -16.99 2.04
CA ASN A 74 -8.99 -17.77 2.95
C ASN A 74 -9.10 -17.27 4.39
N ALA A 75 -9.16 -15.95 4.61
CA ALA A 75 -9.36 -15.38 5.93
C ALA A 75 -10.72 -15.73 6.53
N SER A 76 -11.79 -15.81 5.73
CA SER A 76 -13.14 -16.13 6.22
C SER A 76 -13.31 -17.58 6.66
N ILE A 77 -12.56 -18.51 6.05
CA ILE A 77 -12.57 -19.95 6.41
C ILE A 77 -11.50 -20.33 7.44
N SER A 78 -10.62 -19.39 7.78
CA SER A 78 -9.52 -19.63 8.72
C SER A 78 -9.96 -19.44 10.16
N TYR A 79 -9.59 -20.39 11.03
CA TYR A 79 -9.84 -20.27 12.48
C TYR A 79 -8.87 -19.30 13.17
N LYS A 80 -7.66 -19.14 12.61
CA LYS A 80 -6.61 -18.22 13.12
C LYS A 80 -5.96 -17.49 11.97
N ILE A 81 -5.69 -16.20 12.16
CA ILE A 81 -4.92 -15.37 11.24
C ILE A 81 -3.60 -15.04 11.92
N HIS A 82 -2.49 -15.46 11.32
CA HIS A 82 -1.16 -15.06 11.77
C HIS A 82 -0.79 -13.75 11.09
N VAL A 83 -0.46 -12.74 11.90
CA VAL A 83 0.02 -11.45 11.43
C VAL A 83 1.50 -11.38 11.74
N ASP A 84 2.33 -11.29 10.71
CA ASP A 84 3.74 -10.95 10.85
C ASP A 84 3.92 -9.46 10.52
N ALA A 85 4.58 -8.73 11.41
CA ALA A 85 4.87 -7.32 11.22
C ALA A 85 6.37 -7.17 10.98
N THR A 86 6.76 -7.11 9.71
CA THR A 86 8.14 -6.80 9.36
C THR A 86 8.38 -5.30 9.51
N TYR A 87 8.96 -4.89 10.63
CA TYR A 87 9.50 -3.54 10.80
C TYR A 87 10.91 -3.47 10.20
N LYS A 88 11.24 -2.37 9.53
CA LYS A 88 12.59 -2.04 9.06
C LYS A 88 13.17 -0.91 9.90
#